data_AF-A0A2K4WJH7-F1
#
_entry.id   AF-A0A2K4WJH7-F1
#
_cell.length_a   1.000
_cell.length_b   1.000
_cell.length_c   1.000
_cell.angle_alpha   90.00
_cell.angle_beta   90.00
_cell.angle_gamma   90.00
#
_symmetry.space_group_name_H-M   'P 1'
#
loop_
_entity.id
_entity.type
_entity.pdbx_description
1 polymer ?
#
loop_
_entity_poly.entity_id
_entity_poly.type
_entity_poly.pdbx_seq_one_letter_code
_entity_poly.pdbx_strand_id
1 'polypeptide(L)'
;MLGEKALQKLDSAAQQQLMTTLHAMDASVLHRNREQFSKLLKKVLIAHSVSLSTPELKALMSALSERDPEADICMTKGQPEADVGFRDNENVPLGESVYDYFQREVIPHVPDAWIDESKTDALDGEVGIVGFEIPFNRYFYVFQPPRQLVEIDRDLKACTDRIKQMIEGLSA
;
A
#
# COMPACT_ATOMS: atom_id res chain seq x y z
N MET A 1 11.63 13.08 10.57
CA MET A 1 12.79 12.18 10.79
C MET A 1 12.62 11.21 11.97
N LEU A 2 12.06 11.60 13.13
CA LEU A 2 11.88 10.71 14.29
C LEU A 2 10.60 9.84 14.27
N GLY A 3 9.95 9.67 13.12
CA GLY A 3 8.74 8.83 13.00
C GLY A 3 9.04 7.33 12.99
N GLU A 4 10.29 6.96 12.70
CA GLU A 4 10.73 5.58 12.59
C GLU A 4 11.09 5.01 13.97
N LYS A 5 10.38 3.95 14.39
CA LYS A 5 10.53 3.34 15.73
C LYS A 5 11.95 2.88 16.05
N ALA A 6 12.76 2.56 15.04
CA ALA A 6 14.15 2.15 15.24
C ALA A 6 15.03 3.33 15.70
N LEU A 7 14.83 4.53 15.14
CA LEU A 7 15.62 5.72 15.49
C LEU A 7 15.21 6.31 16.85
N GLN A 8 13.95 6.12 17.26
CA GLN A 8 13.46 6.55 18.56
C GLN A 8 14.12 5.82 19.75
N LYS A 9 14.69 4.63 19.51
CA LYS A 9 15.35 3.81 20.54
C LYS A 9 16.79 4.24 20.81
N LEU A 10 17.38 5.07 19.94
CA LEU A 10 18.68 5.66 20.18
C LEU A 10 18.61 6.56 21.41
N ASP A 11 19.68 6.59 22.22
CA ASP A 11 19.76 7.53 23.32
C ASP A 11 19.82 8.98 22.82
N SER A 12 19.50 9.93 23.71
CA SER A 12 19.39 11.34 23.34
C SER A 12 20.70 11.93 22.80
N ALA A 13 21.86 11.45 23.27
CA ALA A 13 23.15 11.93 22.81
C ALA A 13 23.45 11.44 21.38
N ALA A 14 23.18 10.17 21.10
CA ALA A 14 23.30 9.57 19.78
C ALA A 14 22.35 10.23 18.76
N GLN A 15 21.12 10.55 19.17
CA GLN A 15 20.17 11.29 18.33
C GLN A 15 20.68 12.70 17.99
N GLN A 16 21.19 13.43 18.97
CA GLN A 16 21.75 14.77 18.75
C GLN A 16 22.98 14.74 17.82
N GLN A 17 23.86 13.75 18.02
CA GLN A 17 25.03 13.57 17.17
C GLN A 17 24.63 13.21 15.73
N LEU A 18 23.63 12.35 15.55
CA LEU A 18 23.07 12.01 14.24
C LEU A 18 22.50 13.25 13.55
N MET A 19 21.68 14.05 14.25
CA MET A 19 21.11 15.28 13.68
C MET A 19 22.20 16.29 13.28
N THR A 20 23.22 16.46 14.12
CA THR A 20 24.36 17.34 13.82
C THR A 20 25.11 16.88 12.57
N THR A 21 25.31 15.56 12.45
CA THR A 21 25.95 14.93 11.29
C THR A 21 25.14 15.14 10.01
N LEU A 22 23.81 14.99 10.07
CA LEU A 22 22.94 15.20 8.91
C LEU A 22 22.88 16.67 8.49
N HIS A 23 22.92 17.62 9.43
CA HIS A 23 22.99 19.05 9.12
C HIS A 23 24.31 19.47 8.45
N ALA A 24 25.37 18.68 8.58
CA ALA A 24 26.62 18.90 7.85
C ALA A 24 26.55 18.49 6.37
N MET A 25 25.49 17.79 5.96
CA MET A 25 25.25 17.44 4.56
C MET A 25 24.59 18.60 3.80
N ASP A 26 24.92 18.73 2.52
CA ASP A 26 24.31 19.74 1.66
C ASP A 26 22.88 19.35 1.30
N ALA A 27 21.91 20.06 1.88
CA ALA A 27 20.49 19.84 1.64
C ALA A 27 20.01 20.30 0.25
N SER A 28 20.85 21.02 -0.52
CA SER A 28 20.49 21.48 -1.87
C SER A 28 20.71 20.42 -2.96
N VAL A 29 21.47 19.36 -2.65
CA VAL A 29 21.80 18.30 -3.60
C VAL A 29 20.74 17.20 -3.55
N LEU A 30 19.97 17.06 -4.63
CA LEU A 30 19.06 15.93 -4.81
C LEU A 30 19.83 14.71 -5.33
N HIS A 31 19.84 13.63 -4.56
CA HIS A 31 20.45 12.37 -4.96
C HIS A 31 19.39 11.40 -5.51
N ARG A 32 19.48 11.09 -6.80
CA ARG A 32 18.57 10.17 -7.50
C ARG A 32 19.03 8.72 -7.56
N ASN A 33 20.23 8.43 -7.03
CA ASN A 33 20.78 7.08 -7.00
C ASN A 33 20.93 6.59 -5.56
N ARG A 34 20.14 5.58 -5.17
CA ARG A 34 20.15 5.01 -3.82
C ARG A 34 21.52 4.50 -3.40
N GLU A 35 22.26 3.87 -4.32
CA GLU A 35 23.53 3.24 -3.99
C GLU A 35 24.64 4.28 -3.75
N GLN A 36 24.68 5.33 -4.58
CA GLN A 36 25.58 6.46 -4.41
C GLN A 36 25.26 7.22 -3.11
N PHE A 37 23.98 7.50 -2.84
CA PHE A 37 23.57 8.17 -1.61
C PHE A 37 23.91 7.33 -0.37
N SER A 38 23.67 6.01 -0.41
CA SER A 38 24.02 5.12 0.70
C SER A 38 25.53 5.14 1.00
N LYS A 39 26.37 5.15 -0.04
CA LYS A 39 27.83 5.27 0.11
C LYS A 39 28.23 6.62 0.72
N LEU A 40 27.63 7.71 0.27
CA LEU A 40 27.85 9.06 0.82
C LEU A 40 27.43 9.13 2.30
N LEU A 41 26.21 8.71 2.61
CA LEU A 41 25.65 8.71 3.96
C LEU A 41 26.55 7.92 4.93
N LYS A 42 26.95 6.70 4.55
CA LYS A 42 27.88 5.89 5.37
C LYS A 42 29.21 6.60 5.60
N LYS A 43 29.78 7.24 4.58
CA LYS A 43 31.04 8.00 4.71
C LYS A 43 30.90 9.15 5.71
N VAL A 44 29.79 9.89 5.65
CA VAL A 44 29.50 11.02 6.55
C VAL A 44 29.29 10.53 8.00
N LEU A 45 28.54 9.44 8.19
CA LEU A 45 28.34 8.84 9.51
C LEU A 45 29.66 8.38 10.15
N ILE A 46 30.52 7.71 9.38
CA ILE A 46 31.86 7.26 9.84
C ILE A 46 32.73 8.47 10.21
N ALA A 47 32.73 9.53 9.40
CA ALA A 47 33.53 10.73 9.65
C ALA A 47 33.14 11.45 10.97
N HIS A 48 31.89 11.29 11.42
CA HIS A 48 31.38 11.86 12.66
C HIS A 48 31.24 10.81 13.79
N SER A 49 31.87 9.63 13.64
CA SER A 49 31.85 8.56 14.64
C SER A 49 30.44 8.09 15.05
N VAL A 50 29.47 8.16 14.14
CA VAL A 50 28.11 7.66 14.35
C VAL A 50 28.02 6.22 13.82
N SER A 51 27.74 5.28 14.71
CA SER A 51 27.51 3.88 14.36
C SER A 51 26.02 3.55 14.45
N LEU A 52 25.46 3.02 13.38
CA LEU A 52 24.07 2.57 13.31
C LEU A 52 24.03 1.09 12.95
N SER A 53 23.14 0.35 13.61
CA SER A 53 22.79 -1.01 13.22
C SER A 53 22.06 -1.05 11.88
N THR A 54 21.98 -2.23 11.25
CA THR A 54 21.28 -2.40 9.96
C THR A 54 19.82 -1.89 9.99
N PRO A 55 19.00 -2.18 11.03
CA PRO A 55 17.64 -1.63 11.11
C PRO A 55 17.59 -0.11 11.24
N GLU A 56 18.51 0.49 12.00
CA GLU A 56 18.60 1.94 12.17
C GLU A 56 19.03 2.63 10.88
N LEU A 57 20.00 2.08 10.16
CA LEU A 57 20.41 2.60 8.86
C LEU A 57 19.26 2.51 7.84
N LYS A 58 18.49 1.42 7.84
CA LYS A 58 17.31 1.28 6.98
C LYS A 58 16.23 2.30 7.33
N ALA A 59 15.98 2.52 8.62
CA ALA A 59 15.04 3.54 9.09
C ALA A 59 15.51 4.95 8.73
N LEU A 60 16.79 5.25 8.89
CA LEU A 60 17.36 6.54 8.49
C LEU A 60 17.24 6.75 6.98
N MET A 61 17.50 5.73 6.18
CA MET A 61 17.32 5.78 4.73
C MET A 61 15.85 6.08 4.39
N SER A 62 14.92 5.30 4.94
CA SER A 62 13.46 5.51 4.80
C SER A 62 13.04 6.94 5.13
N ALA A 63 13.59 7.52 6.21
CA ALA A 63 13.25 8.88 6.65
C ALA A 63 13.88 10.00 5.78
N LEU A 64 14.92 9.70 5.00
CA LEU A 64 15.66 10.63 4.15
C LEU A 64 15.27 10.54 2.67
N SER A 65 14.52 9.51 2.28
CA SER A 65 14.13 9.28 0.89
C SER A 65 12.63 9.27 0.71
N GLU A 66 12.21 9.64 -0.48
CA GLU A 66 10.86 9.41 -0.99
C GLU A 66 10.92 8.66 -2.32
N ARG A 67 9.76 8.23 -2.82
CA ARG A 67 9.65 7.60 -4.14
C ARG A 67 9.67 8.70 -5.20
N ASP A 68 10.57 8.56 -6.17
CA ASP A 68 10.72 9.49 -7.30
C ASP A 68 10.73 8.67 -8.61
N PRO A 69 9.75 8.84 -9.52
CA PRO A 69 9.71 8.18 -10.82
C PRO A 69 10.91 8.51 -11.72
N GLU A 70 11.57 9.65 -11.50
CA GLU A 70 12.72 10.11 -12.28
C GLU A 70 14.06 9.67 -11.68
N ALA A 71 14.02 8.89 -10.60
CA ALA A 71 15.21 8.33 -9.95
C ALA A 71 15.70 7.06 -10.62
N ASP A 72 16.97 6.72 -10.38
CA ASP A 72 17.55 5.50 -10.92
C ASP A 72 16.89 4.26 -10.30
N ILE A 73 16.66 3.24 -11.12
CA ILE A 73 16.08 1.97 -10.69
C ILE A 73 16.93 1.37 -9.57
N CYS A 74 16.28 1.09 -8.44
CA CYS A 74 16.89 0.40 -7.33
C CYS A 74 17.11 -1.07 -7.69
N MET A 75 18.36 -1.54 -7.63
CA MET A 75 18.72 -2.94 -7.93
C MET A 75 18.93 -3.75 -6.65
N THR A 76 18.48 -5.01 -6.66
CA THR A 76 18.77 -6.04 -5.66
C THR A 76 19.27 -7.30 -6.35
N LYS A 77 20.49 -7.74 -6.04
CA LYS A 77 21.13 -8.93 -6.65
C LYS A 77 21.11 -8.93 -8.20
N GLY A 78 21.25 -7.75 -8.82
CA GLY A 78 21.27 -7.60 -10.27
C GLY A 78 19.89 -7.55 -10.94
N GLN A 79 18.81 -7.59 -10.18
CA GLN A 79 17.44 -7.42 -10.67
C GLN A 79 16.84 -6.12 -10.13
N PRO A 80 15.94 -5.45 -10.88
CA PRO A 80 15.13 -4.36 -10.35
C PRO A 80 14.39 -4.80 -9.09
N GLU A 81 14.38 -3.94 -8.08
CA GLU A 81 13.66 -4.19 -6.84
C GLU A 81 12.16 -3.97 -7.04
N ALA A 82 11.36 -4.99 -6.74
CA ALA A 82 9.91 -4.92 -6.81
C ALA A 82 9.35 -3.92 -5.77
N ASP A 83 8.58 -2.93 -6.21
CA ASP A 83 7.82 -2.09 -5.30
C ASP A 83 6.53 -2.82 -4.89
N VAL A 84 6.42 -3.16 -3.61
CA VAL A 84 5.22 -3.81 -3.03
C VAL A 84 3.97 -2.94 -3.20
N GLY A 85 4.13 -1.61 -3.28
CA GLY A 85 3.02 -0.67 -3.50
C GLY A 85 2.46 -0.65 -4.92
N PHE A 86 3.16 -1.24 -5.89
CA PHE A 86 2.70 -1.38 -7.28
C PHE A 86 2.36 -2.82 -7.65
N ARG A 87 2.22 -3.71 -6.66
CA ARG A 87 1.68 -5.05 -6.92
C ARG A 87 0.21 -4.93 -7.25
N ASP A 88 -0.14 -5.40 -8.43
CA ASP A 88 -1.52 -5.52 -8.89
C ASP A 88 -1.74 -6.89 -9.54
N ASN A 89 -2.99 -7.20 -9.84
CA ASN A 89 -3.39 -8.46 -10.42
C ASN A 89 -4.50 -8.26 -11.46
N GLU A 90 -4.26 -8.81 -12.64
CA GLU A 90 -5.16 -8.75 -13.79
C GLU A 90 -6.05 -9.99 -13.85
N ASN A 91 -7.32 -9.79 -14.25
CA ASN A 91 -8.24 -10.88 -14.51
C ASN A 91 -8.15 -11.29 -15.99
N VAL A 92 -7.45 -12.38 -16.26
CA VAL A 92 -7.30 -12.93 -17.61
C VAL A 92 -8.45 -13.91 -17.89
N PRO A 93 -9.11 -13.84 -19.06
CA PRO A 93 -10.07 -14.86 -19.47
C PRO A 93 -9.45 -16.26 -19.46
N LEU A 94 -10.17 -17.25 -18.91
CA LEU A 94 -9.65 -18.62 -18.73
C LEU A 94 -9.13 -19.28 -20.02
N GLY A 95 -9.71 -18.92 -21.18
CA GLY A 95 -9.32 -19.47 -22.48
C GLY A 95 -8.18 -18.72 -23.17
N GLU A 96 -7.55 -17.75 -22.50
CA GLU A 96 -6.53 -16.88 -23.07
C GLU A 96 -5.18 -17.06 -22.34
N SER A 97 -4.09 -16.95 -23.09
CA SER A 97 -2.73 -16.96 -22.53
C SER A 97 -2.49 -15.71 -21.69
N VAL A 98 -2.02 -15.91 -20.45
CA VAL A 98 -1.62 -14.82 -19.54
C VAL A 98 -0.57 -13.91 -20.19
N TYR A 99 0.37 -14.47 -20.94
CA TYR A 99 1.42 -13.70 -21.61
C TYR A 99 0.87 -12.86 -22.77
N ASP A 100 -0.06 -13.40 -23.56
CA ASP A 100 -0.66 -12.67 -24.69
C ASP A 100 -1.54 -11.52 -24.18
N TYR A 101 -2.32 -11.77 -23.12
CA TYR A 101 -3.09 -10.74 -22.44
C TYR A 101 -2.16 -9.65 -21.87
N PHE A 102 -1.09 -10.04 -21.19
CA PHE A 102 -0.12 -9.12 -20.60
C PHE A 102 0.53 -8.20 -21.65
N GLN A 103 0.92 -8.74 -22.81
CA GLN A 103 1.48 -7.94 -23.91
C GLN A 103 0.46 -6.98 -24.52
N ARG A 104 -0.81 -7.37 -24.61
CA ARG A 104 -1.85 -6.55 -25.26
C ARG A 104 -2.42 -5.49 -24.33
N GLU A 105 -2.71 -5.84 -23.08
CA GLU A 105 -3.48 -5.01 -22.15
C GLU A 105 -2.60 -4.34 -21.09
N VAL A 106 -1.46 -4.92 -20.69
CA VAL A 106 -0.65 -4.37 -19.59
C VAL A 106 0.52 -3.54 -20.09
N ILE A 107 1.41 -4.12 -20.92
CA ILE A 107 2.64 -3.46 -21.37
C ILE A 107 2.42 -2.09 -22.04
N PRO A 108 1.37 -1.86 -22.86
CA PRO A 108 1.12 -0.54 -23.45
C PRO A 108 0.82 0.56 -22.42
N HIS A 109 0.38 0.20 -21.22
CA HIS A 109 0.03 1.11 -20.14
C HIS A 109 1.10 1.17 -19.05
N VAL A 110 1.78 0.05 -18.80
CA VAL A 110 2.82 -0.09 -17.76
C VAL A 110 4.03 -0.82 -18.37
N PRO A 111 4.91 -0.10 -19.09
CA PRO A 111 6.01 -0.71 -19.84
C PRO A 111 7.07 -1.40 -18.98
N ASP A 112 7.16 -1.01 -17.71
CA ASP A 112 8.07 -1.55 -16.70
C ASP A 112 7.47 -2.70 -15.89
N ALA A 113 6.24 -3.12 -16.18
CA ALA A 113 5.63 -4.28 -15.55
C ALA A 113 6.33 -5.58 -15.95
N TRP A 114 6.27 -6.57 -15.06
CA TRP A 114 6.64 -7.95 -15.33
C TRP A 114 5.70 -8.90 -14.59
N ILE A 115 5.63 -10.15 -15.07
CA ILE A 115 4.81 -11.19 -14.45
C ILE A 115 5.59 -11.85 -13.31
N ASP A 116 4.95 -12.01 -12.15
CA ASP A 116 5.50 -12.83 -11.07
C ASP A 116 5.25 -14.32 -11.35
N GLU A 117 6.17 -14.95 -12.08
CA GLU A 117 6.11 -16.38 -12.43
C GLU A 117 6.21 -17.34 -11.22
N SER A 118 6.47 -16.82 -10.01
CA SER A 118 6.37 -17.64 -8.79
C SER A 118 4.92 -17.92 -8.36
N LYS A 119 3.95 -17.22 -8.97
CA LYS A 119 2.52 -17.43 -8.75
C LYS A 119 1.96 -18.37 -9.81
N THR A 120 1.79 -19.61 -9.40
CA THR A 120 1.24 -20.66 -10.25
C THR A 120 0.02 -21.30 -9.63
N ASP A 121 -0.88 -21.81 -10.45
CA ASP A 121 -2.04 -22.55 -9.99
C ASP A 121 -1.60 -23.93 -9.46
N ALA A 122 -2.29 -24.41 -8.43
CA ALA A 122 -1.91 -25.65 -7.77
C ALA A 122 -2.31 -26.91 -8.55
N LEU A 123 -3.24 -26.81 -9.50
CA LEU A 123 -3.80 -27.93 -10.24
C LEU A 123 -3.05 -28.19 -11.55
N ASP A 124 -2.75 -27.14 -12.31
CA ASP A 124 -2.06 -27.25 -13.61
C ASP A 124 -0.59 -26.79 -13.56
N GLY A 125 -0.19 -26.03 -12.55
CA GLY A 125 1.18 -25.51 -12.41
C GLY A 125 1.50 -24.36 -13.37
N GLU A 126 0.51 -23.83 -14.08
CA GLU A 126 0.67 -22.71 -15.00
C GLU A 126 0.66 -21.37 -14.24
N VAL A 127 1.20 -20.32 -14.87
CA VAL A 127 1.29 -18.99 -14.26
C VAL A 127 -0.10 -18.36 -14.11
N GLY A 128 -0.37 -17.78 -12.95
CA GLY A 128 -1.68 -17.27 -12.56
C GLY A 128 -2.37 -18.17 -11.53
N ILE A 129 -3.51 -17.74 -11.00
CA ILE A 129 -4.34 -18.54 -10.10
C ILE A 129 -5.72 -18.66 -10.74
N VAL A 130 -6.18 -19.89 -10.96
CA VAL A 130 -7.47 -20.12 -11.64
C VAL A 130 -8.61 -19.86 -10.65
N GLY A 131 -9.50 -18.94 -11.02
CA GLY A 131 -10.66 -18.57 -10.22
C GLY A 131 -11.93 -18.49 -11.06
N PHE A 132 -13.07 -18.82 -10.45
CA PHE A 132 -14.39 -18.64 -11.05
C PHE A 132 -15.16 -17.59 -10.25
N GLU A 133 -15.64 -16.55 -10.92
CA GLU A 133 -16.52 -15.55 -10.33
C GLU A 133 -17.93 -15.69 -10.88
N ILE A 134 -18.93 -15.67 -9.99
CA ILE A 134 -20.32 -15.46 -10.35
C ILE A 134 -20.65 -14.02 -9.94
N PRO A 135 -20.78 -13.06 -10.89
CA PRO A 135 -21.04 -11.67 -10.54
C PRO A 135 -22.51 -11.53 -10.12
N PHE A 136 -22.78 -11.83 -8.85
CA PHE A 136 -24.14 -11.97 -8.35
C PHE A 136 -24.96 -10.69 -8.56
N ASN A 137 -24.36 -9.53 -8.30
CA ASN A 137 -25.01 -8.24 -8.51
C ASN A 137 -25.32 -7.96 -9.98
N ARG A 138 -24.52 -8.47 -10.93
CA ARG A 138 -24.79 -8.26 -12.36
C ARG A 138 -26.00 -9.06 -12.82
N TYR A 139 -26.14 -10.30 -12.36
CA TYR A 139 -27.14 -11.24 -12.86
C TYR A 139 -28.39 -11.37 -11.99
N PHE A 140 -28.27 -11.14 -10.69
CA PHE A 140 -29.35 -11.37 -9.73
C PHE A 140 -29.80 -10.10 -9.01
N TYR A 141 -29.22 -8.94 -9.31
CA TYR A 141 -29.73 -7.70 -8.75
C TYR A 141 -31.11 -7.38 -9.33
N VAL A 142 -32.11 -7.45 -8.45
CA VAL A 142 -33.45 -6.94 -8.72
C VAL A 142 -33.55 -5.60 -8.02
N PHE A 143 -33.68 -4.52 -8.80
CA PHE A 143 -33.94 -3.20 -8.23
C PHE A 143 -35.22 -3.24 -7.40
N GLN A 144 -35.09 -2.98 -6.10
CA GLN A 144 -36.23 -2.78 -5.23
C GLN A 144 -36.46 -1.28 -5.05
N PRO A 145 -37.55 -0.72 -5.59
CA PRO A 145 -37.88 0.68 -5.33
C PRO A 145 -38.10 0.88 -3.82
N PRO A 146 -37.76 2.05 -3.27
CA PRO A 146 -38.08 2.40 -1.90
C PRO A 146 -39.59 2.24 -1.62
N ARG A 147 -39.94 1.89 -0.38
CA ARG A 147 -41.35 1.86 0.05
C ARG A 147 -41.99 3.24 -0.11
N GLN A 148 -43.29 3.27 -0.38
CA GLN A 148 -44.04 4.53 -0.56
C GLN A 148 -44.07 5.33 0.75
N LEU A 149 -43.98 6.67 0.66
CA LEU A 149 -43.96 7.56 1.83
C LEU A 149 -45.17 7.36 2.75
N VAL A 150 -46.36 7.16 2.18
CA VAL A 150 -47.60 6.92 2.94
C VAL A 150 -47.52 5.68 3.84
N GLU A 151 -46.77 4.65 3.42
CA GLU A 151 -46.57 3.45 4.23
C GLU A 151 -45.59 3.72 5.38
N ILE A 152 -44.56 4.53 5.12
CA ILE A 152 -43.61 4.98 6.13
C ILE A 152 -44.33 5.81 7.19
N ASP A 153 -45.19 6.75 6.79
CA ASP A 153 -45.96 7.59 7.72
C ASP A 153 -46.92 6.75 8.58
N ARG A 154 -47.59 5.75 7.98
CA ARG A 154 -48.45 4.81 8.69
C ARG A 154 -47.66 4.01 9.73
N ASP A 155 -46.51 3.46 9.36
CA ASP A 155 -45.65 2.68 10.27
C ASP A 155 -45.12 3.56 11.42
N LEU A 156 -44.69 4.79 11.11
CA LEU A 156 -44.23 5.77 12.11
C LEU A 156 -45.35 6.11 13.10
N LYS A 157 -46.57 6.34 12.62
CA LYS A 157 -47.73 6.62 13.47
C LYS A 157 -48.04 5.42 14.38
N ALA A 158 -48.09 4.21 13.82
CA ALA A 158 -48.35 3.00 14.61
C ALA A 158 -47.27 2.77 15.69
N CYS A 159 -46.00 3.02 15.35
CA CYS A 159 -44.89 2.94 16.30
C CYS A 159 -45.04 3.97 17.42
N THR A 160 -45.37 5.21 17.07
CA THR A 160 -45.61 6.31 18.02
C THR A 160 -46.78 6.00 18.96
N ASP A 161 -47.89 5.49 18.43
CA ASP A 161 -49.08 5.15 19.21
C ASP A 161 -48.79 3.98 20.17
N ARG A 162 -47.99 2.99 19.77
CA ARG A 162 -47.46 1.94 20.67
C ARG A 162 -46.60 2.51 21.80
N ILE A 163 -45.69 3.43 21.49
CA ILE A 163 -44.81 4.05 22.49
C ILE A 163 -45.65 4.81 23.53
N LYS A 164 -46.65 5.57 23.08
CA LYS A 164 -47.57 6.28 23.98
C LYS A 164 -48.29 5.33 24.94
N GLN A 165 -48.85 4.23 24.44
CA GLN A 165 -49.50 3.23 25.29
C GLN A 165 -48.56 2.63 26.34
N MET A 166 -47.30 2.35 25.98
CA MET A 166 -46.31 1.84 26.94
C MET A 166 -45.98 2.85 28.04
N ILE A 167 -45.86 4.14 27.69
CA ILE A 167 -45.58 5.22 28.65
C ILE A 167 -46.78 5.43 29.58
N GLU A 168 -48.01 5.42 29.04
CA GLU A 168 -49.24 5.52 29.83
C GLU A 168 -49.36 4.36 30.83
N GLY A 169 -49.06 3.13 30.40
CA GLY A 169 -49.06 1.95 31.27
C GLY A 169 -47.96 1.93 32.34
N LEU A 170 -46.88 2.69 32.17
CA LEU A 170 -45.82 2.89 33.17
C LEU A 170 -46.11 4.03 34.15
N SER A 171 -47.02 4.93 33.78
CA SER A 171 -47.40 6.12 34.56
C SER A 171 -48.68 5.91 35.40
N ALA A 172 -49.27 4.71 35.35
CA ALA A 172 -50.43 4.27 36.13
C ALA A 172 -49.99 3.30 37.23
#